data_AF-A0A0G1PCV5-F1
#
_entry.id   AF-A0A0G1PCV5-F1
#
_cell.length_a   1.000
_cell.length_b   1.000
_cell.length_c   1.000
_cell.angle_alpha   90.00
_cell.angle_beta   90.00
_cell.angle_gamma   90.00
#
_symmetry.space_group_name_H-M   'P 1'
#
loop_
_entity.id
_entity.type
_entity.pdbx_description
1 polymer ?
#
loop_
_entity_poly.entity_id
_entity_poly.type
_entity_poly.pdbx_seq_one_letter_code
_entity_poly.pdbx_strand_id
1 'polypeptide(L)' 'MSKKFKLLLKGKTCVFIDWANVYGWRQSLKTEVDPAKLYHHLKSYKTVEEIRFYYGTDNNSKSKTFMKKMSPRFPQGRD' A
#
# COMPACT_ATOMS: atom_id res chain seq x y z
N MET A 1 -11.13 9.13 -24.96
CA MET A 1 -11.15 8.52 -23.62
C MET A 1 -9.75 8.01 -23.29
N SER A 2 -9.17 8.38 -22.16
CA SER A 2 -7.82 7.92 -21.76
C SER A 2 -7.83 6.44 -21.39
N LYS A 3 -6.84 5.66 -21.85
CA LYS A 3 -6.70 4.24 -21.47
C LYS A 3 -6.47 4.15 -19.96
N LYS A 4 -7.42 3.55 -19.23
CA LYS A 4 -7.22 3.24 -17.81
C LYS A 4 -6.13 2.18 -17.68
N PHE A 5 -5.11 2.47 -16.89
CA PHE A 5 -4.07 1.51 -16.52
C PHE A 5 -4.71 0.28 -15.86
N LYS A 6 -4.22 -0.91 -16.21
CA LYS A 6 -4.66 -2.19 -15.64
C LYS A 6 -3.46 -3.10 -15.45
N LEU A 7 -3.33 -3.67 -14.25
CA LEU A 7 -2.31 -4.67 -13.96
C LEU A 7 -2.65 -5.98 -14.70
N LEU A 8 -1.67 -6.52 -15.42
CA LEU A 8 -1.78 -7.82 -16.11
C LEU A 8 -1.19 -8.91 -15.22
N LEU A 9 -2.02 -9.48 -14.35
CA LEU A 9 -1.64 -10.56 -13.42
C LEU A 9 -1.82 -11.92 -14.10
N LYS A 10 -0.83 -12.81 -13.97
CA LYS A 10 -0.82 -14.12 -14.64
C LYS A 10 -1.47 -15.25 -13.82
N GLY A 11 -1.83 -14.99 -12.57
CA GLY A 11 -2.37 -15.99 -11.66
C GLY A 11 -2.46 -15.47 -10.24
N LYS A 12 -2.62 -16.37 -9.27
CA LYS A 12 -2.67 -16.04 -7.83
C LYS A 12 -1.48 -15.15 -7.44
N THR A 13 -1.77 -14.06 -6.77
CA THR A 13 -0.83 -12.98 -6.49
C THR A 13 -0.95 -12.55 -5.04
N CYS A 14 0.18 -12.46 -4.35
CA CYS A 14 0.29 -11.76 -3.08
C CYS A 14 0.94 -10.39 -3.32
N VAL A 15 0.45 -9.36 -2.65
CA VAL A 15 0.96 -7.99 -2.77
C VAL A 15 1.54 -7.54 -1.44
N PHE A 16 2.82 -7.22 -1.44
CA PHE A 16 3.55 -6.71 -0.29
C PHE A 16 3.97 -5.26 -0.59
N ILE A 17 3.51 -4.32 0.22
CA ILE A 17 3.73 -2.88 0.01
C ILE A 17 4.60 -2.37 1.13
N ASP A 18 5.83 -1.98 0.80
CA ASP A 18 6.66 -1.18 1.69
C ASP A 18 6.15 0.26 1.71
N TRP A 19 5.37 0.58 2.74
CA TRP A 19 4.75 1.88 2.85
C TRP A 19 5.75 2.99 3.21
N ALA A 20 6.89 2.68 3.82
CA ALA A 20 7.91 3.70 4.10
C ALA A 20 8.45 4.29 2.78
N ASN A 21 8.69 3.41 1.80
CA ASN A 21 9.08 3.81 0.45
C ASN A 21 7.96 4.54 -0.30
N VAL A 22 6.73 4.02 -0.27
CA VAL A 22 5.57 4.66 -0.95
C VAL A 22 5.26 6.04 -0.37
N TYR A 23 5.31 6.20 0.95
CA TYR A 23 5.12 7.50 1.59
C TYR A 23 6.19 8.51 1.16
N GLY A 24 7.42 8.06 0.95
CA GLY A 24 8.51 8.88 0.41
C GLY A 24 8.21 9.49 -0.97
N TRP A 25 7.44 8.78 -1.81
CA TRP A 25 7.12 9.22 -3.18
C TRP A 25 6.27 10.49 -3.25
N ARG A 26 5.65 10.92 -2.15
CA ARG A 26 4.97 12.23 -2.11
C ARG A 26 5.91 13.39 -2.50
N GLN A 27 7.21 13.25 -2.25
CA GLN A 27 8.21 14.25 -2.59
C GLN A 27 8.45 14.34 -4.11
N SER A 28 8.42 13.21 -4.81
CA SER A 28 8.69 13.14 -6.25
C SER A 28 7.42 13.29 -7.09
N LEU A 29 6.30 12.73 -6.65
CA LEU A 29 5.04 12.69 -7.41
C LEU A 29 4.21 13.98 -7.29
N LYS A 30 4.61 14.94 -6.43
CA LYS A 30 3.84 16.16 -6.07
C LYS A 30 2.40 15.88 -5.59
N THR A 31 2.08 14.61 -5.32
CA THR A 31 0.77 14.13 -4.87
C THR A 31 1.00 12.97 -3.91
N GLU A 32 0.07 12.79 -2.97
CA GLU A 32 0.14 11.73 -1.97
C GLU A 32 -0.60 10.48 -2.46
N VAL A 33 0.01 9.31 -2.29
CA VAL A 33 -0.66 8.03 -2.52
C VAL A 33 -1.68 7.81 -1.42
N ASP A 34 -2.95 7.72 -1.79
CA ASP A 34 -4.01 7.35 -0.86
C ASP A 34 -4.01 5.83 -0.64
N PRO A 35 -3.67 5.35 0.57
CA PRO A 35 -3.58 3.92 0.86
C PRO A 35 -4.92 3.20 0.70
N ALA A 36 -6.04 3.86 0.99
CA ALA A 36 -7.37 3.25 0.86
C ALA A 36 -7.70 3.03 -0.61
N LYS A 37 -7.44 4.03 -1.46
CA LYS A 37 -7.63 3.88 -2.91
C LYS A 37 -6.73 2.80 -3.49
N LEU A 38 -5.47 2.73 -3.05
CA LEU A 38 -4.53 1.68 -3.47
C LEU A 38 -5.03 0.29 -3.06
N TYR A 39 -5.42 0.11 -1.80
CA TYR A 39 -5.94 -1.16 -1.29
C TYR A 39 -7.21 -1.59 -2.03
N HIS A 40 -8.19 -0.70 -2.20
CA HIS A 40 -9.42 -1.02 -2.92
C HIS A 40 -9.16 -1.34 -4.40
N HIS A 41 -8.22 -0.62 -5.04
CA HIS A 41 -7.82 -0.93 -6.40
C HIS A 41 -7.23 -2.33 -6.51
N LEU A 42 -6.28 -2.70 -5.64
CA LEU A 42 -5.64 -4.01 -5.63
C LEU A 42 -6.62 -5.14 -5.29
N LYS A 43 -7.51 -4.90 -4.31
CA LYS A 43 -8.55 -5.87 -3.91
C LYS A 43 -9.59 -6.12 -5.02
N SER A 44 -9.70 -5.23 -6.01
CA SER A 44 -10.60 -5.43 -7.15
C SER A 44 -10.13 -6.54 -8.11
N TYR A 45 -8.86 -6.96 -8.02
CA TYR A 45 -8.32 -8.05 -8.84
C TYR A 45 -8.62 -9.39 -8.17
N LYS A 46 -9.43 -10.23 -8.83
CA LYS A 46 -9.81 -11.56 -8.33
C LYS A 46 -8.62 -12.49 -8.07
N THR A 47 -7.48 -12.22 -8.69
CA THR A 47 -6.24 -13.00 -8.55
C THR A 47 -5.39 -12.55 -7.37
N VAL A 48 -5.70 -11.42 -6.73
CA VAL A 48 -4.98 -10.96 -5.54
C VAL A 48 -5.61 -11.61 -4.32
N GLU A 49 -4.88 -12.56 -3.74
CA GLU A 49 -5.33 -13.34 -2.59
C GLU A 49 -4.98 -12.63 -1.26
N GLU A 50 -3.93 -11.82 -1.28
CA GLU A 50 -3.36 -11.23 -0.08
C GLU A 50 -2.75 -9.87 -0.37
N ILE A 51 -2.97 -8.92 0.53
CA ILE A 51 -2.37 -7.59 0.49
C ILE A 51 -1.85 -7.27 1.89
N ARG A 52 -0.54 -7.04 2.01
CA ARG A 52 0.11 -6.67 3.27
C ARG A 52 0.82 -5.34 3.11
N PHE A 53 0.55 -4.43 4.02
CA PHE A 53 1.30 -3.19 4.15
C PHE A 53 2.36 -3.37 5.22
N TYR A 54 3.58 -2.97 4.90
CA TYR A 54 4.74 -2.97 5.79
C TYR A 54 5.07 -1.54 6.14
N TYR A 55 5.30 -1.30 7.43
CA TYR A 55 5.62 0.01 7.95
C TYR A 55 6.93 -0.19 8.69
N GLY A 56 8.00 0.49 8.23
CA GLY A 56 9.29 0.37 8.88
C GLY A 56 9.18 0.62 10.38
N THR A 57 9.81 -0.26 11.16
CA THR A 57 9.86 -0.19 12.63
C THR A 57 10.87 0.86 13.09
N ASP A 58 10.79 2.08 12.56
CA ASP A 58 11.61 3.18 13.06
C ASP A 58 11.05 3.68 14.41
N ASN A 59 11.93 3.94 15.36
CA ASN A 59 11.62 4.54 16.65
C ASN A 59 11.10 5.98 16.57
N ASN A 60 11.13 6.57 15.37
CA ASN A 60 10.58 7.88 15.08
C ASN A 60 9.08 8.00 15.43
N SER A 61 8.73 9.04 16.18
CA SER A 61 7.37 9.33 16.67
C SER A 61 6.34 9.52 15.54
N LYS A 62 6.81 9.96 14.37
CA LYS A 62 5.98 10.08 13.15
C LYS A 62 5.57 8.72 12.61
N SER A 63 6.48 7.74 12.59
CA SER A 63 6.20 6.37 12.18
C SER A 63 5.20 5.70 13.12
N LYS A 64 5.36 5.87 14.44
CA LYS A 64 4.43 5.32 15.45
C LYS A 64 3.01 5.90 15.33
N THR A 65 2.89 7.21 15.14
CA THR A 65 1.58 7.87 14.94
C THR A 65 0.92 7.40 13.65
N PHE A 66 1.72 7.25 12.60
CA PHE A 66 1.25 6.75 11.31
C PHE A 66 0.77 5.29 11.40
N MET A 67 1.51 4.43 12.09
CA MET A 67 1.10 3.04 12.35
C MET A 67 -0.23 2.98 13.11
N LYS A 68 -0.43 3.82 14.14
CA LYS A 68 -1.73 3.86 14.87
C LYS A 68 -2.92 4.21 13.97
N LYS A 69 -2.71 5.04 12.94
CA LYS A 69 -3.77 5.41 11.98
C LYS A 69 -4.07 4.30 10.98
N MET A 70 -3.06 3.52 10.58
CA MET A 70 -3.14 2.55 9.48
C MET A 70 -3.38 1.11 9.94
N SER A 71 -2.83 0.71 11.08
CA SER A 71 -2.96 -0.63 11.67
C SER A 71 -4.41 -1.13 11.77
N PRO A 72 -5.39 -0.35 12.25
CA PRO A 72 -6.78 -0.83 12.29
C PRO A 72 -7.47 -0.88 10.92
N ARG A 73 -6.85 -0.37 9.84
CA ARG A 73 -7.46 -0.24 8.51
C ARG A 73 -6.94 -1.24 7.47
N PHE A 74 -5.69 -1.69 7.60
CA PHE A 74 -5.05 -2.54 6.59
C PHE A 74 -4.29 -3.71 7.22
N PRO A 75 -4.36 -4.92 6.64
CA PRO A 75 -3.60 -6.07 7.10
C PRO A 75 -2.09 -5.77 7.09
N GLN A 76 -1.46 -6.10 8.21
CA GLN A 76 -0.04 -5.88 8.44
C GLN A 76 0.76 -7.10 8.00
N GLY A 77 1.89 -6.86 7.35
CA GLY A 77 2.94 -7.86 7.23
C GLY A 77 3.69 -8.04 8.55
N ARG A 78 4.18 -9.24 8.82
CA ARG A 78 5.31 -9.41 9.73
C ARG A 78 6.57 -9.41 8.88
N ASP A 79 7.53 -8.58 9.29
CA ASP A 79 8.89 -8.59 8.76
C ASP A 79 9.55 -9.95 9.02
#